data_AF-A0A6L7IVH4-F1
#
_entry.id   AF-A0A6L7IVH4-F1
#
_cell.length_a   1.000
_cell.length_b   1.000
_cell.length_c   1.000
_cell.angle_alpha   90.00
_cell.angle_beta   90.00
_cell.angle_gamma   90.00
#
_symmetry.space_group_name_H-M   'P 1'
#
loop_
_entity.id
_entity.type
_entity.pdbx_description
1 polymer ?
#
loop_
_entity_poly.entity_id
_entity_poly.type
_entity_poly.pdbx_seq_one_letter_code
_entity_poly.pdbx_strand_id
1 'polypeptide(L)'
;MSPDRRDGSDGNAGNNAVARIARLLELERDRWQPHRALELLSFVLGDRAQVGDASRYIFAYARHRGYDLPPYPLAGCGEIRAFFADEGVRNVPEWYERKLGVGGRAYAELPSQTVVVVRDRANRRKAFFLDGIRYRNAAAFENLADSGFARTLDEPELDALLGRMLAFLAPAAAPDAARAPEAPDTSGPFRGSSRAF
;
A
#
# COMPACT_ATOMS: atom_id res chain seq x y z
N MET A 1 -37.80 -24.98 2.12
CA MET A 1 -37.41 -23.87 3.01
C MET A 1 -36.04 -23.41 2.55
N SER A 2 -36.00 -22.42 1.65
CA SER A 2 -34.75 -21.87 1.09
C SER A 2 -34.32 -20.69 1.96
N PRO A 3 -33.03 -20.55 2.32
CA PRO A 3 -32.56 -19.30 2.89
C PRO A 3 -32.38 -18.26 1.78
N ASP A 4 -33.03 -17.13 2.01
CA ASP A 4 -32.95 -15.85 1.32
C ASP A 4 -31.49 -15.38 1.21
N ARG A 5 -30.91 -15.36 0.01
CA ARG A 5 -29.63 -14.68 -0.27
C ARG A 5 -29.90 -13.18 -0.33
N ARG A 6 -29.88 -12.53 0.82
CA ARG A 6 -29.47 -11.13 0.91
C ARG A 6 -27.99 -11.14 1.24
N ASP A 7 -27.16 -10.70 0.31
CA ASP A 7 -26.26 -9.57 0.50
C ASP A 7 -25.28 -9.50 -0.68
N GLY A 8 -25.13 -8.31 -1.26
CA GLY A 8 -24.33 -8.11 -2.48
C GLY A 8 -24.40 -6.69 -3.05
N SER A 9 -25.33 -5.86 -2.56
CA SER A 9 -25.43 -4.44 -2.92
C SER A 9 -24.49 -3.55 -2.10
N ASP A 10 -24.22 -3.91 -0.84
CA ASP A 10 -23.65 -2.98 0.14
C ASP A 10 -22.12 -2.80 -0.05
N GLY A 11 -21.44 -3.87 -0.48
CA GLY A 11 -20.03 -3.82 -0.87
C GLY A 11 -19.76 -3.03 -2.16
N ASN A 12 -20.79 -2.77 -2.99
CA ASN A 12 -20.64 -2.00 -4.23
C ASN A 12 -20.75 -0.48 -3.98
N ALA A 13 -21.64 -0.06 -3.08
CA ALA A 13 -21.88 1.34 -2.74
C ALA A 13 -20.73 1.96 -1.93
N GLY A 14 -20.26 1.29 -0.87
CA GLY A 14 -19.11 1.73 -0.06
C GLY A 14 -17.80 1.82 -0.86
N ASN A 15 -17.62 0.93 -1.84
CA ASN A 15 -16.43 0.94 -2.70
C ASN A 15 -16.44 2.04 -3.78
N ASN A 16 -17.62 2.48 -4.24
CA ASN A 16 -17.74 3.67 -5.11
C ASN A 16 -17.48 4.96 -4.30
N ALA A 17 -17.80 4.95 -3.01
CA ALA A 17 -17.54 6.07 -2.12
C ALA A 17 -16.04 6.38 -2.00
N VAL A 18 -15.16 5.37 -1.89
CA VAL A 18 -13.70 5.60 -1.79
C VAL A 18 -13.15 6.36 -3.00
N ALA A 19 -13.48 5.93 -4.23
CA ALA A 19 -13.01 6.60 -5.44
C ALA A 19 -13.59 8.01 -5.59
N ARG A 20 -14.87 8.20 -5.23
CA ARG A 20 -15.52 9.53 -5.23
C ARG A 20 -14.91 10.46 -4.20
N ILE A 21 -14.60 9.97 -3.00
CA ILE A 21 -13.94 10.72 -1.94
C ILE A 21 -12.52 11.06 -2.35
N ALA A 22 -11.77 10.12 -2.93
CA ALA A 22 -10.44 10.38 -3.48
C ALA A 22 -10.50 11.48 -4.55
N ARG A 23 -11.46 11.40 -5.47
CA ARG A 23 -11.66 12.43 -6.50
C ARG A 23 -12.07 13.79 -5.91
N LEU A 24 -12.91 13.79 -4.88
CA LEU A 24 -13.31 15.02 -4.18
C LEU A 24 -12.10 15.66 -3.48
N LEU A 25 -11.30 14.87 -2.77
CA LEU A 25 -10.07 15.34 -2.11
C LEU A 25 -9.05 15.88 -3.12
N GLU A 26 -8.96 15.28 -4.30
CA GLU A 26 -8.12 15.77 -5.39
C GLU A 26 -8.64 17.12 -5.94
N LEU A 27 -9.95 17.24 -6.19
CA LEU A 27 -10.56 18.47 -6.73
C LEU A 27 -10.53 19.63 -5.74
N GLU A 28 -10.62 19.35 -4.44
CA GLU A 28 -10.67 20.35 -3.37
C GLU A 28 -9.33 20.48 -2.65
N ARG A 29 -8.22 20.02 -3.25
CA ARG A 29 -6.90 19.90 -2.60
C ARG A 29 -6.47 21.18 -1.86
N ASP A 30 -6.68 22.35 -2.47
CA ASP A 30 -6.30 23.64 -1.90
C ASP A 30 -7.10 24.04 -0.65
N ARG A 31 -8.25 23.39 -0.40
CA ARG A 31 -9.11 23.65 0.76
C ARG A 31 -8.84 22.73 1.93
N TRP A 32 -8.11 21.63 1.73
CA TRP A 32 -7.86 20.63 2.76
C TRP A 32 -6.44 20.71 3.29
N GLN A 33 -6.30 20.67 4.61
CA GLN A 33 -5.00 20.40 5.22
C GLN A 33 -4.59 18.94 4.90
N PRO A 34 -3.35 18.68 4.43
CA PRO A 34 -2.90 17.34 4.03
C PRO A 34 -3.12 16.28 5.12
N HIS A 35 -2.90 16.65 6.37
CA HIS A 35 -3.13 15.77 7.52
C HIS A 35 -4.59 15.31 7.63
N ARG A 36 -5.54 16.25 7.51
CA ARG A 36 -6.98 15.96 7.59
C ARG A 36 -7.46 15.14 6.40
N ALA A 37 -6.95 15.45 5.20
CA ALA A 37 -7.27 14.68 4.01
C ALA A 37 -6.75 13.23 4.11
N LEU A 38 -5.53 13.03 4.62
CA LEU A 38 -4.98 11.70 4.83
C LEU A 38 -5.73 10.93 5.92
N GLU A 39 -6.10 11.57 7.04
CA GLU A 39 -6.92 10.95 8.09
C GLU A 39 -8.25 10.44 7.52
N LEU A 40 -8.97 11.29 6.78
CA LEU A 40 -10.24 10.92 6.15
C LEU A 40 -10.06 9.78 5.15
N LEU A 41 -9.06 9.89 4.27
CA LEU A 41 -8.77 8.87 3.26
C LEU A 41 -8.43 7.52 3.92
N SER A 42 -7.62 7.54 4.98
CA SER A 42 -7.22 6.34 5.73
C SER A 42 -8.41 5.69 6.42
N PHE A 43 -9.29 6.49 7.02
CA PHE A 43 -10.52 6.03 7.65
C PHE A 43 -11.45 5.35 6.63
N VAL A 44 -11.65 5.96 5.48
CA VAL A 44 -12.50 5.45 4.39
C VAL A 44 -11.91 4.18 3.76
N LEU A 45 -10.59 4.10 3.65
CA LEU A 45 -9.91 2.91 3.14
C LEU A 45 -9.96 1.74 4.14
N GLY A 46 -9.96 2.00 5.44
CA GLY A 46 -9.97 0.96 6.47
C GLY A 46 -8.82 -0.05 6.27
N ASP A 47 -9.16 -1.34 6.19
CA ASP A 47 -8.20 -2.44 5.96
C ASP A 47 -7.50 -2.38 4.60
N ARG A 48 -7.97 -1.53 3.68
CA ARG A 48 -7.38 -1.34 2.35
C ARG A 48 -6.14 -0.45 2.37
N ALA A 49 -5.84 0.21 3.49
CA ALA A 49 -4.60 0.97 3.69
C ALA A 49 -3.86 0.47 4.93
N GLN A 50 -2.63 -0.01 4.73
CA GLN A 50 -1.81 -0.57 5.81
C GLN A 50 -0.40 0.02 5.80
N VAL A 51 0.24 0.05 6.96
CA VAL A 51 1.61 0.52 7.14
C VAL A 51 2.45 -0.48 7.92
N GLY A 52 3.74 -0.59 7.59
CA GLY A 52 4.65 -1.47 8.30
C GLY A 52 6.11 -1.38 7.81
N ASP A 53 6.91 -2.34 8.26
CA ASP A 53 8.31 -2.52 7.84
C ASP A 53 8.39 -2.89 6.35
N ALA A 54 9.08 -2.05 5.57
CA ALA A 54 9.19 -2.22 4.12
C ALA A 54 9.90 -3.52 3.73
N SER A 55 10.88 -3.98 4.53
CA SER A 55 11.62 -5.22 4.27
C SER A 55 10.77 -6.47 4.46
N ARG A 56 9.68 -6.37 5.23
CA ARG A 56 8.81 -7.49 5.61
C ARG A 56 7.49 -7.54 4.86
N TYR A 57 7.26 -6.63 3.92
CA TYR A 57 6.01 -6.55 3.17
C TYR A 57 5.65 -7.84 2.44
N ILE A 58 6.65 -8.56 1.90
CA ILE A 58 6.44 -9.85 1.24
C ILE A 58 5.64 -10.85 2.09
N PHE A 59 5.86 -10.89 3.40
CA PHE A 59 5.16 -11.81 4.31
C PHE A 59 3.72 -11.37 4.55
N ALA A 60 3.48 -10.07 4.69
CA ALA A 60 2.13 -9.53 4.77
C ALA A 60 1.36 -9.78 3.46
N TYR A 61 2.02 -9.59 2.31
CA TYR A 61 1.45 -9.87 1.00
C TYR A 61 1.06 -11.34 0.85
N ALA A 62 1.95 -12.27 1.20
CA ALA A 62 1.67 -13.70 1.11
C ALA A 62 0.54 -14.14 2.06
N ARG A 63 0.48 -13.63 3.30
CA ARG A 63 -0.67 -13.91 4.18
C ARG A 63 -2.00 -13.43 3.59
N HIS A 64 -2.00 -12.26 2.98
CA HIS A 64 -3.17 -11.74 2.25
C HIS A 64 -3.56 -12.56 1.01
N ARG A 65 -2.68 -13.43 0.52
CA ARG A 65 -2.93 -14.37 -0.57
C ARG A 65 -3.40 -15.73 -0.07
N GLY A 66 -3.45 -15.93 1.24
CA GLY A 66 -3.93 -17.16 1.89
C GLY A 66 -2.83 -18.13 2.34
N TYR A 67 -1.55 -17.75 2.26
CA TYR A 67 -0.46 -18.57 2.80
C TYR A 67 -0.40 -18.40 4.32
N ASP A 68 -0.26 -19.51 5.05
CA ASP A 68 -0.08 -19.54 6.49
C ASP A 68 1.40 -19.41 6.84
N LEU A 69 1.89 -18.18 6.74
CA LEU A 69 3.27 -17.86 7.10
C LEU A 69 3.34 -17.45 8.58
N PRO A 70 4.20 -18.10 9.40
CA PRO A 70 4.35 -17.73 10.80
C PRO A 70 4.80 -16.27 10.96
N PRO A 71 4.49 -15.60 12.08
CA PRO A 71 5.00 -14.28 12.38
C PRO A 71 6.54 -14.25 12.29
N TYR A 72 7.09 -13.16 11.77
CA TYR A 72 8.55 -13.03 11.66
C TYR A 72 9.19 -12.91 13.05
N PRO A 73 10.38 -13.51 13.30
CA PRO A 73 11.27 -14.24 12.38
C PRO A 73 10.75 -15.63 11.98
N LEU A 74 10.87 -15.97 10.69
CA LEU A 74 10.31 -17.19 10.08
C LEU A 74 10.95 -18.46 10.68
N ALA A 75 10.18 -19.22 11.46
CA ALA A 75 10.56 -20.58 11.81
C ALA A 75 10.27 -21.52 10.62
N GLY A 76 11.28 -21.79 9.80
CA GLY A 76 11.40 -23.01 8.98
C GLY A 76 10.17 -23.53 8.21
N CYS A 77 9.37 -22.67 7.56
CA CYS A 77 8.18 -23.11 6.82
C CYS A 77 8.43 -23.39 5.34
N GLY A 78 7.91 -24.51 4.83
CA GLY A 78 7.87 -24.85 3.40
C GLY A 78 6.91 -23.97 2.59
N GLU A 79 5.93 -23.32 3.22
CA GLU A 79 4.93 -22.50 2.52
C GLU A 79 5.51 -21.26 1.84
N ILE A 80 6.61 -20.70 2.36
CA ILE A 80 7.29 -19.60 1.66
C ILE A 80 7.88 -20.08 0.33
N ARG A 81 8.28 -21.36 0.23
CA ARG A 81 8.76 -21.95 -1.03
C ARG A 81 7.59 -22.18 -2.00
N ALA A 82 6.43 -22.59 -1.51
CA ALA A 82 5.22 -22.70 -2.33
C ALA A 82 4.82 -21.32 -2.89
N PHE A 83 4.80 -20.29 -2.04
CA PHE A 83 4.58 -18.91 -2.46
C PHE A 83 5.59 -18.45 -3.52
N PHE A 84 6.88 -18.73 -3.34
CA PHE A 84 7.90 -18.40 -4.34
C PHE A 84 7.68 -19.14 -5.66
N ALA A 85 7.29 -20.41 -5.64
CA ALA A 85 6.96 -21.16 -6.83
C ALA A 85 5.74 -20.56 -7.58
N ASP A 86 4.68 -20.21 -6.86
CA ASP A 86 3.46 -19.62 -7.43
C ASP A 86 3.69 -18.21 -7.98
N GLU A 87 4.55 -17.43 -7.33
CA GLU A 87 4.98 -16.11 -7.82
C GLU A 87 6.10 -16.20 -8.88
N GLY A 88 6.61 -17.42 -9.14
CA GLY A 88 7.64 -17.72 -10.13
C GLY A 88 9.01 -17.13 -9.82
N VAL A 89 9.34 -16.92 -8.55
CA VAL A 89 10.59 -16.29 -8.06
C VAL A 89 11.41 -17.28 -7.25
N ARG A 90 12.73 -17.05 -7.11
CA ARG A 90 13.60 -17.97 -6.35
C ARG A 90 13.85 -17.54 -4.91
N ASN A 91 13.75 -16.24 -4.64
CA ASN A 91 14.08 -15.66 -3.34
C ASN A 91 13.35 -14.32 -3.10
N VAL A 92 13.46 -13.80 -1.88
CA VAL A 92 12.83 -12.54 -1.46
C VAL A 92 13.28 -11.35 -2.32
N PRO A 93 14.59 -11.08 -2.55
CA PRO A 93 15.01 -9.98 -3.43
C PRO A 93 14.38 -10.01 -4.81
N GLU A 94 14.36 -11.18 -5.47
CA GLU A 94 13.76 -11.34 -6.80
C GLU A 94 12.26 -11.03 -6.79
N TRP A 95 11.56 -11.34 -5.70
CA TRP A 95 10.16 -10.95 -5.52
C TRP A 95 9.98 -9.44 -5.48
N TYR A 96 10.78 -8.72 -4.68
CA TYR A 96 10.71 -7.26 -4.59
C TYR A 96 11.02 -6.60 -5.93
N GLU A 97 12.02 -7.10 -6.64
CA GLU A 97 12.40 -6.61 -7.96
C GLU A 97 11.27 -6.83 -8.98
N ARG A 98 10.74 -8.06 -9.08
CA ARG A 98 9.70 -8.38 -10.09
C ARG A 98 8.33 -7.80 -9.77
N LYS A 99 7.95 -7.71 -8.49
CA LYS A 99 6.60 -7.24 -8.09
C LYS A 99 6.53 -5.75 -7.85
N LEU A 100 7.58 -5.16 -7.30
CA LEU A 100 7.56 -3.77 -6.84
C LEU A 100 8.61 -2.90 -7.56
N GLY A 101 9.43 -3.49 -8.45
CA GLY A 101 10.51 -2.77 -9.13
C GLY A 101 11.67 -2.40 -8.20
N VAL A 102 11.76 -3.03 -7.02
CA VAL A 102 12.76 -2.71 -5.98
C VAL A 102 13.92 -3.71 -6.07
N GLY A 103 14.92 -3.38 -6.88
CA GLY A 103 16.13 -4.19 -7.08
C GLY A 103 17.41 -3.53 -6.54
N GLY A 104 18.50 -4.29 -6.51
CA GLY A 104 19.85 -3.80 -6.24
C GLY A 104 19.96 -2.98 -4.95
N ARG A 105 20.46 -1.73 -5.08
CA ARG A 105 20.66 -0.82 -3.94
C ARG A 105 19.37 -0.46 -3.23
N ALA A 106 18.25 -0.30 -3.95
CA ALA A 106 16.96 0.05 -3.35
C ALA A 106 16.46 -1.07 -2.42
N TYR A 107 16.72 -2.33 -2.77
CA TYR A 107 16.41 -3.47 -1.89
C TYR A 107 17.20 -3.41 -0.58
N ALA A 108 18.48 -3.02 -0.63
CA ALA A 108 19.33 -2.91 0.55
C ALA A 108 18.90 -1.77 1.50
N GLU A 109 18.13 -0.79 1.01
CA GLU A 109 17.61 0.35 1.79
C GLU A 109 16.28 0.02 2.49
N LEU A 110 15.58 -1.06 2.09
CA LEU A 110 14.29 -1.46 2.67
C LEU A 110 14.28 -1.60 4.20
N PRO A 111 15.32 -2.13 4.88
CA PRO A 111 15.31 -2.22 6.34
C PRO A 111 15.29 -0.87 7.05
N SER A 112 15.60 0.22 6.35
CA SER A 112 15.54 1.60 6.87
C SER A 112 14.29 2.35 6.41
N GLN A 113 13.31 1.65 5.81
CA GLN A 113 12.13 2.26 5.21
C GLN A 113 10.83 1.78 5.85
N THR A 114 9.85 2.67 5.84
CA THR A 114 8.44 2.36 6.10
C THR A 114 7.72 2.20 4.78
N VAL A 115 6.83 1.21 4.68
CA VAL A 115 5.96 1.06 3.51
C VAL A 115 4.52 1.35 3.89
N VAL A 116 3.84 2.15 3.06
CA VAL A 116 2.38 2.31 3.07
C VAL A 116 1.82 1.56 1.87
N VAL A 117 0.87 0.67 2.10
CA VAL A 117 0.29 -0.19 1.06
C VAL A 117 -1.17 0.14 0.94
N VAL A 118 -1.60 0.48 -0.28
CA VAL A 118 -2.99 0.83 -0.58
C VAL A 118 -3.55 -0.15 -1.60
N ARG A 119 -4.80 -0.58 -1.37
CA ARG A 119 -5.54 -1.46 -2.26
C ARG A 119 -6.70 -0.73 -2.91
N ASP A 120 -6.79 -0.81 -4.23
CA ASP A 120 -7.95 -0.30 -4.98
C ASP A 120 -9.12 -1.30 -4.98
N ARG A 121 -10.21 -0.95 -5.66
CA ARG A 121 -11.41 -1.81 -5.77
C ARG A 121 -11.14 -3.13 -6.48
N ALA A 122 -10.27 -3.12 -7.48
CA ALA A 122 -9.90 -4.31 -8.24
C ALA A 122 -8.87 -5.18 -7.49
N ASN A 123 -8.63 -4.89 -6.21
CA ASN A 123 -7.62 -5.53 -5.37
C ASN A 123 -6.19 -5.37 -5.93
N ARG A 124 -5.98 -4.38 -6.80
CA ARG A 124 -4.63 -3.93 -7.18
C ARG A 124 -4.02 -3.30 -5.96
N ARG A 125 -2.72 -3.51 -5.77
CA ARG A 125 -1.98 -2.98 -4.63
C ARG A 125 -0.89 -2.03 -5.13
N LYS A 126 -0.72 -0.92 -4.44
CA LYS A 126 0.45 -0.04 -4.62
C LYS A 126 1.16 0.09 -3.28
N ALA A 127 2.47 -0.09 -3.31
CA ALA A 127 3.36 0.13 -2.18
C ALA A 127 4.06 1.48 -2.35
N PHE A 128 4.04 2.30 -1.31
CA PHE A 128 4.72 3.58 -1.21
C PHE A 128 5.81 3.45 -0.15
N PHE A 129 7.06 3.61 -0.55
CA PHE A 129 8.23 3.49 0.33
C PHE A 129 8.66 4.87 0.82
N LEU A 130 8.89 5.01 2.13
CA LEU A 130 9.30 6.24 2.79
C LEU A 130 10.55 5.99 3.63
N ASP A 131 11.53 6.89 3.52
CA ASP A 131 12.82 6.79 4.21
C ASP A 131 12.68 7.08 5.70
N GLY A 132 12.99 6.11 6.56
CA GLY A 132 12.89 6.20 8.01
C GLY A 132 11.84 5.27 8.61
N ILE A 133 12.03 4.93 9.89
CA ILE A 133 11.16 4.04 10.66
C ILE A 133 10.01 4.85 11.28
N ARG A 134 8.80 4.66 10.77
CA ARG A 134 7.57 5.39 11.14
C ARG A 134 6.42 4.46 11.53
N TYR A 135 6.69 3.17 11.69
CA TYR A 135 5.75 2.17 12.17
C TYR A 135 6.04 1.84 13.65
N ARG A 136 5.04 1.40 14.40
CA ARG A 136 5.20 1.04 15.82
C ARG A 136 5.59 -0.42 16.02
N ASN A 137 5.09 -1.30 15.15
CA ASN A 137 5.34 -2.73 15.25
C ASN A 137 6.02 -3.28 13.99
N ALA A 138 7.28 -3.69 14.09
CA ALA A 138 8.00 -4.31 12.98
C ALA A 138 7.43 -5.69 12.59
N ALA A 139 6.70 -6.37 13.48
CA ALA A 139 6.21 -7.72 13.26
C ALA A 139 4.83 -7.77 12.59
N ALA A 140 4.10 -6.65 12.55
CA ALA A 140 2.74 -6.59 12.05
C ALA A 140 2.53 -5.39 11.13
N PHE A 141 1.56 -5.53 10.22
CA PHE A 141 1.06 -4.41 9.44
C PHE A 141 -0.18 -3.85 10.13
N GLU A 142 -0.16 -2.56 10.42
CA GLU A 142 -1.25 -1.87 11.09
C GLU A 142 -2.11 -1.15 10.06
N ASN A 143 -3.41 -0.99 10.34
CA ASN A 143 -4.24 -0.10 9.52
C ASN A 143 -3.68 1.32 9.58
N LEU A 144 -3.65 1.99 8.43
CA LEU A 144 -3.06 3.33 8.33
C LEU A 144 -3.75 4.31 9.29
N ALA A 145 -5.08 4.22 9.42
CA ALA A 145 -5.88 5.06 10.31
C ALA A 145 -5.51 4.90 11.80
N ASP A 146 -5.11 3.70 12.22
CA ASP A 146 -4.88 3.37 13.64
C ASP A 146 -3.40 3.47 14.03
N SER A 147 -2.50 3.53 13.05
CA SER A 147 -1.04 3.45 13.22
C SER A 147 -0.40 4.69 13.86
N GLY A 148 -1.05 5.85 13.77
CA GLY A 148 -0.44 7.14 14.11
C GLY A 148 0.61 7.64 13.09
N PHE A 149 0.80 6.91 11.97
CA PHE A 149 1.78 7.22 10.93
C PHE A 149 1.69 8.66 10.40
N ALA A 150 0.48 9.18 10.19
CA ALA A 150 0.30 10.54 9.66
C ALA A 150 0.92 11.63 10.54
N ARG A 151 1.14 11.38 11.84
CA ARG A 151 1.76 12.32 12.78
C ARG A 151 3.29 12.32 12.73
N THR A 152 3.87 11.39 11.98
CA THR A 152 5.32 11.20 11.85
C THR A 152 5.90 11.85 10.58
N LEU A 153 5.03 12.44 9.76
CA LEU A 153 5.38 13.11 8.50
C LEU A 153 5.15 14.61 8.63
N ASP A 154 5.99 15.40 7.97
CA ASP A 154 5.74 16.82 7.78
C ASP A 154 4.68 17.08 6.68
N GLU A 155 4.24 18.34 6.55
CA GLU A 155 3.21 18.69 5.57
C GLU A 155 3.61 18.37 4.11
N PRO A 156 4.84 18.68 3.64
CA PRO A 156 5.30 18.29 2.30
C PRO A 156 5.30 16.77 2.06
N GLU A 157 5.78 15.97 3.02
CA GLU A 157 5.77 14.51 2.92
C GLU A 157 4.34 13.96 2.89
N LEU A 158 3.45 14.51 3.71
CA LEU A 158 2.02 14.16 3.73
C LEU A 158 1.35 14.47 2.40
N ASP A 159 1.55 15.68 1.87
CA ASP A 159 0.95 16.10 0.61
C ASP A 159 1.46 15.26 -0.57
N ALA A 160 2.76 14.96 -0.60
CA ALA A 160 3.34 14.10 -1.63
C ALA A 160 2.81 12.66 -1.57
N LEU A 161 2.69 12.08 -0.37
CA LEU A 161 2.11 10.75 -0.18
C LEU A 161 0.63 10.74 -0.59
N LEU A 162 -0.14 11.71 -0.10
CA LEU A 162 -1.56 11.85 -0.39
C LEU A 162 -1.80 11.96 -1.90
N GLY A 163 -1.08 12.84 -2.59
CA GLY A 163 -1.20 12.99 -4.05
C GLY A 163 -0.97 11.68 -4.81
N ARG A 164 0.04 10.89 -4.42
CA ARG A 164 0.32 9.58 -5.03
C ARG A 164 -0.75 8.54 -4.71
N MET A 165 -1.29 8.54 -3.48
CA MET A 165 -2.39 7.65 -3.10
C MET A 165 -3.67 7.98 -3.88
N LEU A 166 -4.00 9.27 -4.03
CA LEU A 166 -5.17 9.73 -4.78
C LEU A 166 -5.05 9.36 -6.27
N ALA A 167 -3.88 9.61 -6.89
CA ALA A 167 -3.63 9.23 -8.28
C ALA A 167 -3.80 7.71 -8.53
N PHE A 168 -3.42 6.88 -7.55
CA PHE A 168 -3.62 5.43 -7.64
C PHE A 168 -5.10 5.02 -7.48
N LEU A 169 -5.83 5.66 -6.55
CA LEU A 169 -7.21 5.31 -6.21
C LEU A 169 -8.25 5.85 -7.20
N ALA A 170 -7.96 6.99 -7.81
CA ALA A 170 -8.77 7.65 -8.81
C ALA A 170 -7.88 8.05 -10.00
N PRO A 171 -7.38 7.08 -10.79
CA PRO A 171 -6.65 7.41 -12.00
C PRO A 171 -7.57 8.29 -12.85
N ALA A 172 -7.13 9.50 -13.18
CA ALA A 172 -7.88 10.42 -14.03
C ALA A 172 -8.39 9.61 -15.23
N ALA A 173 -9.70 9.54 -15.41
CA ALA A 173 -10.36 8.60 -16.31
C ALA A 173 -9.65 8.58 -17.67
N ALA A 174 -8.81 7.56 -17.89
CA ALA A 174 -8.30 7.27 -19.21
C ALA A 174 -9.48 6.72 -20.01
N PRO A 175 -9.67 7.16 -21.27
CA PRO A 175 -10.71 6.60 -22.12
C PRO A 175 -10.52 5.08 -22.21
N ASP A 176 -11.62 4.34 -22.10
CA ASP A 176 -11.68 2.89 -22.26
C ASP A 176 -10.92 2.45 -23.52
N ALA A 177 -9.68 2.01 -23.35
CA ALA A 177 -8.88 1.42 -24.40
C ALA A 177 -8.01 0.31 -23.79
N ALA A 178 -8.44 -0.93 -24.04
CA ALA A 178 -7.66 -2.16 -24.03
C ALA A 178 -6.48 -2.22 -23.03
N ARG A 179 -6.75 -2.81 -21.87
CA ARG A 179 -5.78 -3.05 -20.81
C ARG A 179 -4.72 -4.08 -21.24
N ALA A 180 -3.59 -3.59 -21.76
CA ALA A 180 -2.31 -4.30 -21.73
C ALA A 180 -1.76 -4.29 -20.27
N PRO A 181 -0.89 -5.23 -19.87
CA PRO A 181 -0.37 -5.25 -18.50
C PRO A 181 0.44 -3.97 -18.22
N GLU A 182 -0.05 -3.15 -17.29
CA GLU A 182 0.64 -1.95 -16.81
C GLU A 182 2.02 -2.36 -16.27
N ALA A 183 3.08 -1.80 -16.87
CA ALA A 183 4.43 -1.88 -16.35
C ALA A 183 4.49 -1.26 -14.95
N PRO A 184 5.34 -1.78 -14.03
CA PRO A 184 5.47 -1.22 -12.70
C PRO A 184 5.98 0.22 -12.81
N ASP A 185 5.15 1.17 -12.38
CA ASP A 185 5.50 2.59 -12.34
C ASP A 185 6.57 2.82 -11.26
N THR A 186 7.83 2.99 -11.71
CA THR A 186 9.09 3.12 -10.96
C THR A 186 9.32 4.54 -10.45
N SER A 187 8.34 5.13 -9.78
CA SER A 187 8.59 6.33 -8.97
C SER A 187 9.55 5.93 -7.83
N GLY A 188 10.82 6.31 -7.94
CA GLY A 188 11.91 5.94 -7.04
C GLY A 188 11.73 6.38 -5.58
N PRO A 189 12.64 5.97 -4.67
CA PRO A 189 12.58 6.30 -3.25
C PRO A 189 12.61 7.82 -3.04
N PHE A 190 11.84 8.27 -2.05
CA PHE A 190 11.67 9.69 -1.73
C PHE A 190 12.93 10.22 -1.04
N ARG A 191 13.81 10.93 -1.75
CA ARG A 191 14.91 11.66 -1.13
C ARG A 191 14.38 12.94 -0.48
N GLY A 192 13.89 12.83 0.75
CA GLY A 192 13.77 13.96 1.65
C GLY A 192 15.16 14.55 1.88
N SER A 193 15.44 15.72 1.31
CA SER A 193 16.73 16.38 1.45
C SER A 193 16.88 16.92 2.87
N SER A 194 17.48 16.14 3.75
CA SER A 194 17.99 16.68 5.02
C SER A 194 19.34 17.36 4.74
N ARG A 195 19.30 18.67 4.52
CA ARG A 195 20.46 19.55 4.71
C ARG A 195 20.23 20.32 6.02
N ALA A 196 20.91 19.89 7.07
CA ALA A 196 21.20 20.75 8.21
C ALA A 196 22.34 21.71 7.83
N PHE A 197 22.22 22.98 8.22
CA PHE A 197 23.36 23.86 8.44
C PHE A 197 24.07 23.45 9.74
#